data_AF-A0A1F4T6T1-F1
#
_entry.id   AF-A0A1F4T6T1-F1
#
_cell.length_a   1.000
_cell.length_b   1.000
_cell.length_c   1.000
_cell.angle_alpha   90.00
_cell.angle_beta   90.00
_cell.angle_gamma   90.00
#
_symmetry.space_group_name_H-M   'P 1'
#
loop_
_entity.id
_entity.type
_entity.pdbx_description
1 polymer ?
#
loop_
_entity_poly.entity_id
_entity_poly.type
_entity_poly.pdbx_seq_one_letter_code
_entity_poly.pdbx_strand_id
1 'polypeptide(L)'
;MKRLALIIGLLVLTSAAFAQVATPATQLKFMTPGYWVVGNCPDAKSGAGADILADGRIVYFFENEAELVSGNYVTTTIYGTKFMVNAMSIWPAVLTVGKTYKVATERGPDNYGANPTDVTISGKGWDQVDLTLVLGGGISPPAGDAEMGMKIWFGNRLYQPALVEKGDPFIVSANPTIKVDLSVNEPHTLSDNVSDYTIILDPQSTSPKTYQMEASFVTSKTLASATELIRALSLKYTVTEPLTDGLHTFAVSAKTAASGGIQASMTKYATVEVMGGPLRLVGTPLTFPSPYSIPRHGTVTIQYGLSADANIEIYVIGVDGTRIKHFILPAATEGGSAGINKVTWDGTTDQGYKAGNAIYVGTIVARDEGRLLGKFKLTIVN
;
A
#
# COMPACT_ATOMS: atom_id res chain seq x y z
N MET A 1 -30.59 39.08 31.24
CA MET A 1 -31.01 37.73 31.69
C MET A 1 -32.46 37.35 31.35
N LYS A 2 -33.45 38.25 31.32
CA LYS A 2 -34.86 37.88 31.02
C LYS A 2 -35.19 37.54 29.55
N ARG A 3 -34.30 37.79 28.58
CA ARG A 3 -34.52 37.47 27.14
C ARG A 3 -33.97 36.09 26.71
N LEU A 4 -33.06 35.49 27.49
CA LEU A 4 -32.47 34.17 27.17
C LEU A 4 -33.39 33.02 27.63
N ALA A 5 -34.13 33.22 28.72
CA ALA A 5 -35.11 32.24 29.23
C ALA A 5 -36.35 32.09 28.32
N LEU A 6 -36.72 33.15 27.58
CA LEU A 6 -37.87 33.11 26.66
C LEU A 6 -37.56 32.33 25.38
N ILE A 7 -36.32 32.36 24.90
CA ILE A 7 -35.89 31.63 23.69
C ILE A 7 -35.72 30.13 23.98
N ILE A 8 -35.20 29.77 25.16
CA ILE A 8 -35.10 28.37 25.58
C ILE A 8 -36.49 27.79 25.89
N GLY A 9 -37.39 28.57 26.49
CA GLY A 9 -38.78 28.14 26.71
C GLY A 9 -39.56 27.89 25.41
N LEU A 10 -39.35 28.71 24.38
CA LEU A 10 -40.03 28.55 23.09
C LEU A 10 -39.47 27.37 22.26
N LEU A 11 -38.19 27.03 22.42
CA LEU A 11 -37.59 25.84 21.78
C LEU A 11 -38.04 24.52 22.40
N VAL A 12 -38.27 24.49 23.72
CA VAL A 12 -38.72 23.27 24.44
C VAL A 12 -40.22 23.02 24.23
N LEU A 13 -41.02 24.07 24.05
CA LEU A 13 -42.46 23.94 23.77
C LEU A 13 -42.77 23.53 22.34
N THR A 14 -41.93 23.86 21.35
CA THR A 14 -42.10 23.39 19.96
C THR A 14 -41.65 21.95 19.78
N SER A 15 -40.62 21.47 20.49
CA SER A 15 -40.21 20.05 20.43
C SER A 15 -41.20 19.10 21.11
N ALA A 16 -41.91 19.55 22.15
CA ALA A 16 -42.89 18.72 22.86
C ALA A 16 -44.22 18.56 22.10
N ALA A 17 -44.64 19.57 21.32
CA ALA A 17 -45.89 19.53 20.57
C ALA A 17 -45.83 18.64 19.31
N PHE A 18 -44.65 18.44 18.72
CA PHE A 18 -44.46 17.58 17.54
C PHE A 18 -44.23 16.10 17.88
N ALA A 19 -43.95 15.77 19.13
CA ALA A 19 -43.72 14.39 19.56
C ALA A 19 -45.00 13.54 19.65
N GLN A 20 -46.19 14.14 19.66
CA GLN A 20 -47.45 13.43 19.92
C GLN A 20 -48.30 13.07 18.68
N VAL A 21 -47.91 13.46 17.47
CA VAL A 21 -48.75 13.19 16.26
C VAL A 21 -47.99 12.53 15.10
N ALA A 22 -46.66 12.41 15.17
CA ALA A 22 -45.90 11.70 14.14
C ALA A 22 -45.86 10.19 14.45
N THR A 23 -46.18 9.37 13.45
CA THR A 23 -45.89 7.93 13.53
C THR A 23 -44.36 7.75 13.61
N PRO A 24 -43.85 6.65 14.18
CA PRO A 24 -42.40 6.38 14.24
C PRO A 24 -41.70 6.52 12.88
N ALA A 25 -42.41 6.22 11.78
CA ALA A 25 -41.94 6.37 10.41
C ALA A 25 -41.79 7.84 9.95
N THR A 26 -42.57 8.78 10.50
CA THR A 26 -42.45 10.21 10.17
C THR A 26 -41.37 10.92 10.98
N GLN A 27 -41.05 10.45 12.19
CA GLN A 27 -39.96 11.00 13.00
C GLN A 27 -38.59 10.80 12.35
N LEU A 28 -38.37 9.69 11.65
CA LEU A 28 -37.09 9.44 10.96
C LEU A 28 -36.77 10.44 9.85
N LYS A 29 -37.80 10.96 9.15
CA LYS A 29 -37.62 11.91 8.05
C LYS A 29 -37.09 13.28 8.51
N PHE A 30 -37.21 13.60 9.80
CA PHE A 30 -36.75 14.86 10.37
C PHE A 30 -35.46 14.73 11.20
N MET A 31 -34.94 13.50 11.38
CA MET A 31 -33.66 13.22 12.06
C MET A 31 -32.50 13.11 11.06
N THR A 32 -32.40 14.09 10.17
CA THR A 32 -31.22 14.34 9.34
C THR A 32 -30.26 15.22 10.15
N PRO A 33 -29.27 14.68 10.91
CA PRO A 33 -28.28 13.71 10.44
C PRO A 33 -27.66 12.82 11.56
N GLY A 34 -28.26 11.69 11.91
CA GLY A 34 -27.49 10.68 12.67
C GLY A 34 -28.35 9.71 13.46
N TYR A 35 -28.36 8.45 13.01
CA TYR A 35 -28.75 7.33 13.85
C TYR A 35 -27.52 6.49 14.10
N TRP A 36 -27.21 6.27 15.37
CA TRP A 36 -25.96 5.61 15.76
C TRP A 36 -26.24 4.24 16.38
N VAL A 37 -25.50 3.22 15.95
CA VAL A 37 -25.42 1.98 16.72
C VAL A 37 -24.08 1.98 17.43
N VAL A 38 -24.11 1.95 18.76
CA VAL A 38 -22.92 1.96 19.61
C VAL A 38 -22.78 0.63 20.31
N GLY A 39 -21.58 0.32 20.78
CA GLY A 39 -21.38 -0.94 21.48
C GLY A 39 -20.01 -1.10 22.08
N ASN A 40 -19.91 -2.14 22.92
CA ASN A 40 -18.66 -2.63 23.45
C ASN A 40 -18.35 -4.02 22.90
N CYS A 41 -17.09 -4.25 22.53
CA CYS A 41 -16.52 -5.52 22.15
C CYS A 41 -15.26 -5.70 23.00
N PRO A 42 -15.33 -6.41 24.15
CA PRO A 42 -14.17 -6.63 25.00
C PRO A 42 -13.17 -7.59 24.34
N ASP A 43 -11.91 -7.49 24.75
CA ASP A 43 -10.86 -8.44 24.36
C ASP A 43 -11.25 -9.85 24.80
N ALA A 44 -10.91 -10.84 23.98
CA ALA A 44 -11.07 -12.24 24.31
C ALA A 44 -9.77 -12.84 24.85
N LYS A 45 -9.88 -13.90 25.64
CA LYS A 45 -8.72 -14.73 26.02
C LYS A 45 -8.66 -15.94 25.08
N SER A 46 -7.51 -16.14 24.45
CA SER A 46 -7.27 -17.39 23.73
C SER A 46 -7.20 -18.58 24.69
N GLY A 47 -7.43 -19.80 24.19
CA GLY A 47 -7.21 -21.03 24.98
C GLY A 47 -5.77 -21.21 25.47
N ALA A 48 -4.82 -20.45 24.92
CA ALA A 48 -3.42 -20.39 25.34
C ALA A 48 -3.11 -19.22 26.30
N GLY A 49 -4.11 -18.43 26.72
CA GLY A 49 -3.99 -17.33 27.67
C GLY A 49 -3.52 -15.99 27.09
N ALA A 50 -3.15 -15.94 25.81
CA ALA A 50 -2.86 -14.68 25.12
C ALA A 50 -4.13 -13.85 24.88
N ASP A 51 -4.01 -12.53 25.01
CA ASP A 51 -5.07 -11.58 24.72
C ASP A 51 -5.34 -11.48 23.22
N ILE A 52 -6.61 -11.61 22.86
CA ILE A 52 -7.14 -11.39 21.53
C ILE A 52 -7.79 -10.01 21.53
N LEU A 53 -7.10 -9.06 20.92
CA LEU A 53 -7.51 -7.66 20.97
C LEU A 53 -8.74 -7.41 20.09
N ALA A 54 -9.67 -6.62 20.63
CA ALA A 54 -10.81 -6.11 19.87
C ALA A 54 -10.45 -4.85 19.06
N ASP A 55 -9.47 -4.08 19.52
CA ASP A 55 -9.00 -2.85 18.90
C ASP A 55 -8.59 -3.07 17.43
N GLY A 56 -9.01 -2.17 16.55
CA GLY A 56 -8.71 -2.22 15.12
C GLY A 56 -9.60 -3.14 14.29
N ARG A 57 -10.46 -3.97 14.89
CA ARG A 57 -11.39 -4.84 14.14
C ARG A 57 -12.49 -4.03 13.45
N ILE A 58 -12.87 -4.45 12.25
CA ILE A 58 -13.98 -3.86 11.51
C ILE A 58 -15.32 -4.43 12.01
N VAL A 59 -16.23 -3.54 12.37
CA VAL A 59 -17.63 -3.82 12.72
C VAL A 59 -18.51 -3.55 11.51
N TYR A 60 -19.43 -4.46 11.23
CA TYR A 60 -20.38 -4.39 10.13
C TYR A 60 -21.78 -4.23 10.70
N PHE A 61 -22.56 -3.29 10.16
CA PHE A 61 -23.99 -3.10 10.40
C PHE A 61 -24.74 -3.37 9.10
N PHE A 62 -25.64 -4.35 9.10
CA PHE A 62 -26.35 -4.82 7.91
C PHE A 62 -27.72 -5.37 8.28
N GLU A 63 -28.64 -5.44 7.33
CA GLU A 63 -30.00 -5.94 7.62
C GLU A 63 -30.04 -7.45 7.79
N ASN A 64 -29.46 -8.18 6.84
CA ASN A 64 -29.44 -9.64 6.80
C ASN A 64 -28.23 -10.12 5.97
N GLU A 65 -27.97 -11.42 5.99
CA GLU A 65 -26.80 -12.00 5.31
C GLU A 65 -26.82 -11.79 3.79
N ALA A 66 -28.00 -11.77 3.14
CA ALA A 66 -28.09 -11.49 1.71
C ALA A 66 -27.69 -10.04 1.38
N GLU A 67 -28.08 -9.08 2.23
CA GLU A 67 -27.66 -7.68 2.12
C GLU A 67 -26.15 -7.52 2.38
N LEU A 68 -25.61 -8.23 3.37
CA LEU A 68 -24.16 -8.29 3.61
C LEU A 68 -23.41 -8.78 2.36
N VAL A 69 -23.85 -9.90 1.77
CA VAL A 69 -23.27 -10.46 0.54
C VAL A 69 -23.38 -9.51 -0.65
N SER A 70 -24.47 -8.75 -0.72
CA SER A 70 -24.73 -7.77 -1.79
C SER A 70 -23.98 -6.45 -1.62
N GLY A 71 -23.22 -6.27 -0.53
CA GLY A 71 -22.48 -5.03 -0.26
C GLY A 71 -23.28 -3.94 0.46
N ASN A 72 -24.50 -4.25 0.93
CA ASN A 72 -25.43 -3.29 1.52
C ASN A 72 -25.29 -3.25 3.04
N TYR A 73 -24.16 -2.70 3.50
CA TYR A 73 -23.80 -2.61 4.91
C TYR A 73 -23.06 -1.30 5.21
N VAL A 74 -22.89 -0.99 6.49
CA VAL A 74 -22.05 0.10 6.97
C VAL A 74 -20.95 -0.47 7.84
N THR A 75 -19.76 0.09 7.79
CA THR A 75 -18.65 -0.32 8.66
C THR A 75 -18.18 0.80 9.59
N THR A 76 -17.53 0.38 10.68
CA THR A 76 -16.69 1.23 11.53
C THR A 76 -15.56 0.38 12.10
N THR A 77 -14.57 1.01 12.73
CA THR A 77 -13.51 0.31 13.47
C THR A 77 -13.79 0.35 14.96
N ILE A 78 -13.39 -0.70 15.69
CA ILE A 78 -13.35 -0.71 17.16
C ILE A 78 -12.11 0.08 17.63
N TYR A 79 -12.31 0.99 18.58
CA TYR A 79 -11.26 1.75 19.27
C TYR A 79 -11.20 1.35 20.75
N GLY A 80 -10.10 0.72 21.15
CA GLY A 80 -9.99 0.00 22.41
C GLY A 80 -10.98 -1.16 22.44
N THR A 81 -12.07 -1.00 23.19
CA THR A 81 -13.17 -1.98 23.23
C THR A 81 -14.49 -1.41 22.74
N LYS A 82 -14.53 -0.18 22.19
CA LYS A 82 -15.78 0.51 21.86
C LYS A 82 -15.89 0.78 20.37
N PHE A 83 -17.11 0.80 19.86
CA PHE A 83 -17.39 1.20 18.49
C PHE A 83 -18.65 2.07 18.40
N MET A 84 -18.76 2.81 17.30
CA MET A 84 -19.91 3.64 16.97
C MET A 84 -20.08 3.68 15.44
N VAL A 85 -21.18 3.12 14.92
CA VAL A 85 -21.47 3.08 13.48
C VAL A 85 -22.66 3.97 13.15
N ASN A 86 -22.56 4.76 12.08
CA ASN A 86 -23.67 5.58 11.58
C ASN A 86 -24.63 4.71 10.76
N ALA A 87 -25.66 4.17 11.40
CA ALA A 87 -26.62 3.26 10.77
C ALA A 87 -27.44 3.92 9.64
N MET A 88 -27.55 5.24 9.62
CA MET A 88 -28.23 5.96 8.52
C MET A 88 -27.44 5.93 7.20
N SER A 89 -26.16 5.56 7.24
CA SER A 89 -25.34 5.39 6.05
C SER A 89 -25.60 4.05 5.33
N ILE A 90 -26.50 3.21 5.84
CA ILE A 90 -26.86 1.96 5.16
C ILE A 90 -27.60 2.34 3.87
N TRP A 91 -27.07 1.92 2.73
CA TRP A 91 -27.62 2.19 1.40
C TRP A 91 -27.44 0.94 0.53
N PRO A 92 -28.41 0.55 -0.30
CA PRO A 92 -29.71 1.18 -0.59
C PRO A 92 -30.82 0.90 0.43
N ALA A 93 -30.55 0.11 1.47
CA ALA A 93 -31.55 -0.18 2.49
C ALA A 93 -31.96 1.10 3.26
N VAL A 94 -33.26 1.30 3.49
CA VAL A 94 -33.74 2.41 4.32
C VAL A 94 -33.79 1.95 5.77
N LEU A 95 -33.05 2.64 6.65
CA LEU A 95 -33.12 2.39 8.09
C LEU A 95 -34.58 2.54 8.57
N THR A 96 -35.14 1.51 9.21
CA THR A 96 -36.55 1.46 9.58
C THR A 96 -36.72 1.23 11.08
N VAL A 97 -37.48 2.09 11.78
CA VAL A 97 -37.78 1.91 13.21
C VAL A 97 -38.66 0.69 13.43
N GLY A 98 -38.33 -0.06 14.49
CA GLY A 98 -38.94 -1.34 14.82
C GLY A 98 -38.40 -2.52 14.01
N LYS A 99 -37.54 -2.26 13.00
CA LYS A 99 -36.88 -3.31 12.24
C LYS A 99 -35.59 -3.75 12.93
N THR A 100 -35.30 -5.04 12.83
CA THR A 100 -34.08 -5.65 13.35
C THR A 100 -33.01 -5.71 12.26
N TYR A 101 -31.81 -5.30 12.62
CA TYR A 101 -30.58 -5.37 11.84
C TYR A 101 -29.58 -6.23 12.61
N LYS A 102 -28.42 -6.48 12.01
CA LYS A 102 -27.33 -7.28 12.55
C LYS A 102 -26.07 -6.45 12.69
N VAL A 103 -25.33 -6.71 13.75
CA VAL A 103 -23.99 -6.18 13.99
C VAL A 103 -23.02 -7.33 14.21
N ALA A 104 -21.91 -7.34 13.49
CA ALA A 104 -20.88 -8.38 13.59
C ALA A 104 -19.49 -7.75 13.47
N THR A 105 -18.43 -8.52 13.76
CA THR A 105 -17.09 -8.18 13.27
C THR A 105 -16.68 -9.13 12.17
N GLU A 106 -15.71 -8.70 11.35
CA GLU A 106 -14.94 -9.65 10.54
C GLU A 106 -14.22 -10.68 11.42
N ARG A 107 -13.98 -11.85 10.84
CA ARG A 107 -13.06 -12.83 11.39
C ARG A 107 -11.62 -12.39 11.12
N GLY A 108 -10.89 -12.13 12.19
CA GLY A 108 -9.48 -11.75 12.13
C GLY A 108 -8.56 -12.91 11.74
N PRO A 109 -7.28 -12.63 11.44
CA PRO A 109 -6.28 -13.64 11.13
C PRO A 109 -5.99 -14.60 12.31
N ASP A 110 -6.32 -14.17 13.53
CA ASP A 110 -6.29 -14.99 14.75
C ASP A 110 -7.47 -15.99 14.84
N ASN A 111 -8.34 -16.03 13.82
CA ASN A 111 -9.53 -16.84 13.73
C ASN A 111 -10.61 -16.46 14.77
N TYR A 112 -10.55 -15.30 15.41
CA TYR A 112 -11.62 -14.78 16.27
C TYR A 112 -12.49 -13.77 15.51
N GLY A 113 -13.74 -13.63 15.93
CA GLY A 113 -14.66 -12.58 15.48
C GLY A 113 -15.96 -12.62 16.27
N ALA A 114 -16.78 -11.57 16.17
CA ALA A 114 -18.09 -11.52 16.79
C ALA A 114 -19.18 -11.92 15.79
N ASN A 115 -19.96 -12.93 16.16
CA ASN A 115 -21.08 -13.38 15.34
C ASN A 115 -22.16 -12.30 15.20
N PRO A 116 -22.95 -12.34 14.12
CA PRO A 116 -24.05 -11.39 13.94
C PRO A 116 -25.00 -11.37 15.13
N THR A 117 -25.10 -10.21 15.76
CA THR A 117 -25.94 -9.92 16.92
C THR A 117 -27.04 -8.96 16.51
N ASP A 118 -28.28 -9.26 16.90
CA ASP A 118 -29.44 -8.49 16.49
C ASP A 118 -29.51 -7.14 17.24
N VAL A 119 -29.89 -6.09 16.51
CA VAL A 119 -30.21 -4.76 17.06
C VAL A 119 -31.51 -4.26 16.43
N THR A 120 -32.50 -3.96 17.26
CA THR A 120 -33.78 -3.40 16.80
C THR A 120 -33.76 -1.88 16.92
N ILE A 121 -34.03 -1.19 15.81
CA ILE A 121 -33.95 0.28 15.74
C ILE A 121 -35.09 0.91 16.52
N SER A 122 -34.80 1.52 17.66
CA SER A 122 -35.82 2.05 18.56
C SER A 122 -36.41 3.40 18.14
N GLY A 123 -35.72 4.15 17.28
CA GLY A 123 -36.11 5.52 16.89
C GLY A 123 -35.59 6.61 17.83
N LYS A 124 -34.76 6.27 18.82
CA LYS A 124 -34.24 7.23 19.81
C LYS A 124 -33.05 8.06 19.32
N GLY A 125 -32.59 7.82 18.09
CA GLY A 125 -31.36 8.38 17.52
C GLY A 125 -30.11 7.55 17.81
N TRP A 126 -30.20 6.57 18.71
CA TRP A 126 -29.17 5.56 18.89
C TRP A 126 -29.73 4.27 19.49
N ASP A 127 -29.02 3.16 19.28
CA ASP A 127 -29.22 1.90 20.00
C ASP A 127 -27.86 1.30 20.37
N GLN A 128 -27.84 0.50 21.43
CA GLN A 128 -26.64 -0.20 21.88
C GLN A 128 -26.71 -1.70 21.62
N VAL A 129 -25.60 -2.27 21.18
CA VAL A 129 -25.40 -3.71 21.02
C VAL A 129 -23.97 -4.07 21.42
N ASP A 130 -23.82 -5.01 22.33
CA ASP A 130 -22.51 -5.50 22.73
C ASP A 130 -22.14 -6.75 21.92
N LEU A 131 -20.88 -6.82 21.53
CA LEU A 131 -20.31 -7.91 20.74
C LEU A 131 -19.39 -8.77 21.62
N THR A 132 -19.26 -10.04 21.26
CA THR A 132 -18.33 -10.96 21.93
C THR A 132 -17.47 -11.65 20.90
N LEU A 133 -16.15 -11.47 21.00
CA LEU A 133 -15.20 -12.21 20.18
C LEU A 133 -15.21 -13.69 20.57
N VAL A 134 -15.44 -14.56 19.60
CA VAL A 134 -15.42 -16.01 19.77
C VAL A 134 -14.53 -16.65 18.71
N LEU A 135 -13.84 -17.72 19.08
CA LEU A 135 -13.03 -18.49 18.15
C LEU A 135 -13.92 -19.09 17.06
N GLY A 136 -13.51 -18.92 15.81
CA GLY A 136 -14.25 -19.33 14.61
C GLY A 136 -15.50 -18.49 14.33
N GLY A 137 -15.81 -17.48 15.14
CA GLY A 137 -16.91 -16.57 14.84
C GLY A 137 -16.49 -15.40 13.98
N GLY A 138 -17.40 -14.43 13.89
CA GLY A 138 -17.29 -13.35 12.92
C GLY A 138 -17.81 -13.76 11.56
N ILE A 139 -18.14 -12.76 10.78
CA ILE A 139 -18.46 -12.95 9.37
C ILE A 139 -17.17 -13.15 8.57
N SER A 140 -17.24 -13.97 7.53
CA SER A 140 -16.30 -13.81 6.43
C SER A 140 -16.74 -12.55 5.69
N PRO A 141 -15.86 -11.57 5.44
CA PRO A 141 -16.23 -10.46 4.58
C PRO A 141 -16.78 -11.05 3.26
N PRO A 142 -17.86 -10.47 2.71
CA PRO A 142 -18.33 -10.87 1.39
C PRO A 142 -17.14 -10.82 0.42
N ALA A 143 -17.03 -11.80 -0.48
CA ALA A 143 -15.89 -11.98 -1.40
C ALA A 143 -15.67 -10.83 -2.41
N GLY A 144 -16.17 -9.63 -2.11
CA GLY A 144 -15.98 -8.39 -2.82
C GLY A 144 -15.25 -7.34 -1.99
N ASP A 145 -14.35 -7.70 -1.07
CA ASP A 145 -13.30 -6.73 -0.72
C ASP A 145 -12.52 -6.46 -2.00
N ALA A 146 -12.43 -5.19 -2.38
CA ALA A 146 -11.59 -4.76 -3.48
C ALA A 146 -10.17 -5.30 -3.24
N GLU A 147 -9.79 -6.39 -3.91
CA GLU A 147 -8.39 -6.82 -3.92
C GLU A 147 -7.61 -5.73 -4.67
N MET A 148 -7.20 -4.72 -3.92
CA MET A 148 -6.31 -3.69 -4.43
C MET A 148 -4.91 -4.28 -4.47
N GLY A 149 -4.36 -4.38 -5.66
CA GLY A 149 -2.95 -4.62 -5.87
C GLY A 149 -2.19 -3.31 -5.74
N MET A 150 -1.13 -3.30 -4.96
CA MET A 150 -0.16 -2.19 -4.94
C MET A 150 1.26 -2.76 -5.07
N LYS A 151 2.00 -2.25 -6.04
CA LYS A 151 3.42 -2.53 -6.25
C LYS A 151 4.19 -1.21 -6.17
N ILE A 152 5.30 -1.22 -5.45
CA ILE A 152 6.15 -0.04 -5.23
C ILE A 152 7.51 -0.33 -5.85
N TRP A 153 8.01 0.57 -6.69
CA TRP A 153 9.34 0.53 -7.25
C TRP A 153 10.16 1.73 -6.81
N PHE A 154 11.46 1.54 -6.67
CA PHE A 154 12.45 2.60 -6.55
C PHE A 154 13.39 2.51 -7.75
N GLY A 155 13.40 3.55 -8.59
CA GLY A 155 13.99 3.49 -9.92
C GLY A 155 13.33 2.37 -10.73
N ASN A 156 14.15 1.44 -11.23
CA ASN A 156 13.70 0.28 -12.00
C ASN A 156 13.46 -0.98 -11.13
N ARG A 157 13.66 -0.89 -9.81
CA ARG A 157 13.64 -2.06 -8.92
C ARG A 157 12.33 -2.16 -8.15
N LEU A 158 11.66 -3.31 -8.25
CA LEU A 158 10.48 -3.62 -7.46
C LEU A 158 10.90 -3.84 -6.00
N TYR A 159 10.20 -3.18 -5.07
CA TYR A 159 10.37 -3.40 -3.64
C TYR A 159 9.91 -4.80 -3.25
N GLN A 160 10.74 -5.51 -2.47
CA GLN A 160 10.53 -6.90 -2.08
C GLN A 160 10.57 -7.00 -0.55
N PRO A 161 9.42 -6.83 0.15
CA PRO A 161 9.39 -6.80 1.62
C PRO A 161 9.97 -8.08 2.24
N ALA A 162 9.70 -9.24 1.64
CA ALA A 162 10.20 -10.53 2.13
C ALA A 162 11.74 -10.67 2.11
N LEU A 163 12.46 -9.88 1.33
CA LEU A 163 13.93 -9.84 1.38
C LEU A 163 14.42 -8.91 2.47
N VAL A 164 13.78 -7.75 2.62
CA VAL A 164 14.08 -6.78 3.69
C VAL A 164 13.85 -7.40 5.07
N GLU A 165 12.76 -8.14 5.24
CA GLU A 165 12.45 -8.90 6.47
C GLU A 165 13.49 -9.98 6.79
N LYS A 166 14.20 -10.49 5.78
CA LYS A 166 15.31 -11.45 5.94
C LYS A 166 16.66 -10.77 6.21
N GLY A 167 16.68 -9.44 6.27
CA GLY A 167 17.88 -8.64 6.53
C GLY A 167 18.65 -8.22 5.28
N ASP A 168 18.13 -8.45 4.07
CA ASP A 168 18.74 -7.92 2.84
C ASP A 168 18.28 -6.47 2.62
N PRO A 169 19.14 -5.46 2.83
CA PRO A 169 18.73 -4.07 2.75
C PRO A 169 18.32 -3.67 1.33
N PHE A 170 17.20 -2.95 1.22
CA PHE A 170 16.78 -2.37 -0.05
C PHE A 170 17.43 -1.00 -0.24
N ILE A 171 18.65 -1.01 -0.77
CA ILE A 171 19.43 0.22 -0.96
C ILE A 171 18.86 1.06 -2.10
N VAL A 172 18.71 2.36 -1.89
CA VAL A 172 18.24 3.36 -2.84
C VAL A 172 19.15 4.60 -2.84
N SER A 173 18.98 5.48 -3.83
CA SER A 173 19.71 6.74 -3.87
C SER A 173 19.13 7.75 -2.89
N ALA A 174 19.86 8.84 -2.62
CA ALA A 174 19.37 9.91 -1.76
C ALA A 174 18.15 10.64 -2.36
N ASN A 175 17.98 10.63 -3.69
CA ASN A 175 16.83 11.21 -4.38
C ASN A 175 16.08 10.14 -5.18
N PRO A 176 15.48 9.15 -4.51
CA PRO A 176 14.92 8.02 -5.23
C PRO A 176 13.71 8.46 -6.06
N THR A 177 13.60 7.91 -7.26
CA THR A 177 12.36 7.97 -8.04
C THR A 177 11.47 6.82 -7.62
N ILE A 178 10.30 7.12 -7.08
CA ILE A 178 9.30 6.16 -6.62
C ILE A 178 8.25 6.00 -7.70
N LYS A 179 7.98 4.76 -8.10
CA LYS A 179 6.85 4.42 -8.96
C LYS A 179 5.88 3.55 -8.17
N VAL A 180 4.58 3.79 -8.31
CA VAL A 180 3.52 3.02 -7.66
C VAL A 180 2.51 2.59 -8.70
N ASP A 181 2.29 1.28 -8.84
CA ASP A 181 1.25 0.72 -9.71
C ASP A 181 0.18 0.15 -8.82
N LEU A 182 -1.03 0.63 -9.06
CA LEU A 182 -2.24 0.26 -8.39
C LEU A 182 -3.13 -0.50 -9.37
N SER A 183 -3.78 -1.53 -8.88
CA SER A 183 -4.81 -2.27 -9.60
C SER A 183 -5.94 -2.61 -8.67
N VAL A 184 -7.14 -2.73 -9.18
CA VAL A 184 -8.28 -3.18 -8.38
C VAL A 184 -9.16 -4.10 -9.21
N ASN A 185 -9.67 -5.15 -8.57
CA ASN A 185 -10.56 -6.11 -9.22
C ASN A 185 -11.99 -5.55 -9.37
N GLU A 186 -12.71 -6.06 -10.36
CA GLU A 186 -14.13 -5.74 -10.51
C GLU A 186 -14.93 -6.24 -9.30
N PRO A 187 -16.01 -5.53 -8.90
CA PRO A 187 -16.61 -4.35 -9.54
C PRO A 187 -15.96 -3.01 -9.16
N HIS A 188 -14.89 -2.99 -8.36
CA HIS A 188 -14.34 -1.79 -7.71
C HIS A 188 -13.45 -0.93 -8.60
N THR A 189 -13.33 0.35 -8.25
CA THR A 189 -12.60 1.33 -9.06
C THR A 189 -11.68 2.16 -8.19
N LEU A 190 -10.58 2.66 -8.74
CA LEU A 190 -9.66 3.57 -8.06
C LEU A 190 -10.21 5.00 -8.11
N SER A 191 -9.90 5.79 -7.08
CA SER A 191 -10.34 7.19 -7.03
C SER A 191 -9.79 7.98 -8.21
N ASP A 192 -10.62 8.81 -8.84
CA ASP A 192 -10.19 9.76 -9.86
C ASP A 192 -9.51 10.99 -9.26
N ASN A 193 -9.74 11.25 -7.97
CA ASN A 193 -9.12 12.32 -7.22
C ASN A 193 -7.69 11.94 -6.79
N VAL A 194 -6.70 12.66 -7.32
CA VAL A 194 -5.29 12.38 -7.05
C VAL A 194 -4.89 12.60 -5.58
N SER A 195 -5.63 13.44 -4.84
CA SER A 195 -5.36 13.67 -3.41
C SER A 195 -5.66 12.46 -2.53
N ASP A 196 -6.36 11.44 -3.06
CA ASP A 196 -6.58 10.18 -2.35
C ASP A 196 -5.37 9.25 -2.38
N TYR A 197 -4.33 9.61 -3.13
CA TYR A 197 -3.04 8.94 -3.13
C TYR A 197 -2.03 9.77 -2.35
N THR A 198 -1.36 9.16 -1.39
CA THR A 198 -0.35 9.86 -0.58
C THR A 198 0.88 9.00 -0.39
N ILE A 199 2.03 9.65 -0.32
CA ILE A 199 3.30 9.02 0.07
C ILE A 199 3.80 9.79 1.29
N ILE A 200 3.98 9.10 2.41
CA ILE A 200 4.53 9.67 3.65
C ILE A 200 5.89 9.03 3.90
N LEU A 201 6.92 9.86 4.03
CA LEU A 201 8.24 9.46 4.47
C LEU A 201 8.32 9.52 6.00
N ASP A 202 8.87 8.44 6.56
CA ASP A 202 9.10 8.22 7.98
C ASP A 202 7.84 8.51 8.82
N PRO A 203 6.73 7.78 8.58
CA PRO A 203 5.43 8.07 9.20
C PRO A 203 5.42 7.99 10.73
N GLN A 204 6.41 7.30 11.33
CA GLN A 204 6.59 7.18 12.78
C GLN A 204 7.55 8.22 13.37
N SER A 205 8.13 9.09 12.53
CA SER A 205 9.01 10.19 12.98
C SER A 205 8.21 11.27 13.69
N THR A 206 8.87 12.09 14.51
CA THR A 206 8.29 13.32 15.09
C THR A 206 7.98 14.38 14.05
N SER A 207 8.51 14.24 12.84
CA SER A 207 8.31 15.17 11.72
C SER A 207 8.19 14.39 10.42
N PRO A 208 7.09 13.63 10.22
CA PRO A 208 6.88 12.86 9.00
C PRO A 208 6.72 13.81 7.82
N LYS A 209 7.26 13.44 6.66
CA LYS A 209 7.18 14.26 5.45
C LYS A 209 6.15 13.69 4.50
N THR A 210 5.10 14.45 4.23
CA THR A 210 4.05 14.06 3.28
C THR A 210 4.33 14.62 1.89
N TYR A 211 4.40 13.74 0.90
CA TYR A 211 4.41 14.10 -0.50
C TYR A 211 2.98 14.05 -1.03
N GLN A 212 2.42 15.23 -1.31
CA GLN A 212 1.09 15.35 -1.92
C GLN A 212 1.18 14.94 -3.38
N MET A 213 0.28 14.07 -3.82
CA MET A 213 0.25 13.63 -5.20
C MET A 213 -0.52 14.64 -6.07
N GLU A 214 -0.02 14.89 -7.27
CA GLU A 214 -0.64 15.77 -8.26
C GLU A 214 -0.92 15.02 -9.56
N ALA A 215 -1.81 15.57 -10.40
CA ALA A 215 -2.19 14.94 -11.66
C ALA A 215 -0.99 14.70 -12.60
N SER A 216 0.05 15.53 -12.50
CA SER A 216 1.31 15.42 -13.26
C SER A 216 2.11 14.15 -12.93
N PHE A 217 1.86 13.52 -11.78
CA PHE A 217 2.54 12.28 -11.38
C PHE A 217 1.88 11.02 -11.96
N VAL A 218 0.68 11.14 -12.52
CA VAL A 218 0.00 10.01 -13.18
C VAL A 218 0.66 9.73 -14.52
N THR A 219 1.30 8.57 -14.65
CA THR A 219 1.96 8.16 -15.90
C THR A 219 1.08 7.32 -16.81
N SER A 220 0.09 6.62 -16.25
CA SER A 220 -0.88 5.84 -17.03
C SER A 220 -2.15 5.55 -16.23
N LYS A 221 -3.25 5.35 -16.95
CA LYS A 221 -4.55 4.89 -16.44
C LYS A 221 -5.06 3.76 -17.32
N THR A 222 -5.65 2.75 -16.70
CA THR A 222 -6.45 1.73 -17.40
C THR A 222 -7.90 1.92 -16.99
N LEU A 223 -8.76 2.13 -17.97
CA LEU A 223 -10.19 2.36 -17.76
C LEU A 223 -10.99 1.07 -17.99
N ALA A 224 -12.12 0.92 -17.31
CA ALA A 224 -13.13 -0.05 -17.69
C ALA A 224 -13.75 0.38 -19.03
N SER A 225 -13.81 -0.54 -19.99
CA SER A 225 -14.07 -0.29 -21.42
C SER A 225 -15.37 0.46 -21.77
N ALA A 226 -16.28 0.67 -20.81
CA ALA A 226 -17.59 1.26 -21.04
C ALA A 226 -17.92 2.50 -20.19
N THR A 227 -17.14 2.85 -19.16
CA THR A 227 -17.59 3.78 -18.11
C THR A 227 -16.56 4.79 -17.61
N GLU A 228 -15.40 4.91 -18.26
CA GLU A 228 -14.26 5.77 -17.82
C GLU A 228 -13.78 5.52 -16.36
N LEU A 229 -14.20 4.41 -15.76
CA LEU A 229 -13.83 4.04 -14.40
C LEU A 229 -12.40 3.52 -14.35
N ILE A 230 -11.59 4.02 -13.42
CA ILE A 230 -10.16 3.65 -13.32
C ILE A 230 -10.03 2.27 -12.65
N ARG A 231 -9.43 1.31 -13.36
CA ARG A 231 -9.12 -0.06 -12.88
C ARG A 231 -7.66 -0.25 -12.50
N ALA A 232 -6.77 0.50 -13.14
CA ALA A 232 -5.36 0.55 -12.78
C ALA A 232 -4.81 1.95 -12.98
N LEU A 233 -3.85 2.32 -12.14
CA LEU A 233 -3.21 3.63 -12.12
C LEU A 233 -1.72 3.45 -11.86
N SER A 234 -0.88 4.13 -12.64
CA SER A 234 0.56 4.22 -12.35
C SER A 234 0.91 5.66 -11.97
N LEU A 235 1.61 5.81 -10.85
CA LEU A 235 2.13 7.08 -10.33
C LEU A 235 3.66 7.06 -10.36
N LYS A 236 4.28 8.21 -10.65
CA LYS A 236 5.74 8.39 -10.60
C LYS A 236 6.07 9.71 -9.91
N TYR A 237 6.87 9.63 -8.86
CA TYR A 237 7.33 10.77 -8.07
C TYR A 237 8.84 10.69 -7.84
N THR A 238 9.56 11.80 -7.93
CA THR A 238 10.99 11.87 -7.60
C THR A 238 11.17 12.70 -6.34
N VAL A 239 11.80 12.12 -5.32
CA VAL A 239 12.11 12.81 -4.07
C VAL A 239 13.07 13.96 -4.35
N THR A 240 12.63 15.18 -4.10
CA THR A 240 13.35 16.40 -4.46
C THR A 240 14.42 16.80 -3.43
N GLU A 241 14.13 16.61 -2.15
CA GLU A 241 15.10 16.84 -1.07
C GLU A 241 15.85 15.54 -0.77
N PRO A 242 17.20 15.54 -0.83
CA PRO A 242 17.98 14.36 -0.55
C PRO A 242 17.64 13.78 0.82
N LEU A 243 17.37 12.48 0.85
CA LEU A 243 17.27 11.70 2.07
C LEU A 243 18.63 11.66 2.77
N THR A 244 18.59 11.62 4.10
CA THR A 244 19.79 11.45 4.92
C THR A 244 20.30 10.02 4.86
N ASP A 245 21.52 9.80 5.33
CA ASP A 245 22.05 8.44 5.47
C ASP A 245 21.25 7.66 6.51
N GLY A 246 20.91 6.39 6.20
CA GLY A 246 20.23 5.48 7.11
C GLY A 246 18.95 4.85 6.54
N LEU A 247 18.14 4.31 7.46
CA LEU A 247 16.88 3.66 7.14
C LEU A 247 15.75 4.68 7.04
N HIS A 248 14.95 4.54 6.00
CA HIS A 248 13.76 5.33 5.75
C HIS A 248 12.57 4.43 5.45
N THR A 249 11.38 4.78 5.93
CA THR A 249 10.14 4.05 5.66
C THR A 249 9.15 4.92 4.91
N PHE A 250 8.74 4.46 3.73
CA PHE A 250 7.67 5.07 2.94
C PHE A 250 6.35 4.37 3.24
N ALA A 251 5.35 5.10 3.70
CA ALA A 251 3.95 4.66 3.69
C ALA A 251 3.27 5.20 2.44
N VAL A 252 2.81 4.29 1.58
CA VAL A 252 2.07 4.62 0.36
C VAL A 252 0.62 4.23 0.57
N SER A 253 -0.27 5.21 0.50
CA SER A 253 -1.70 5.00 0.70
C SER A 253 -2.47 5.30 -0.58
N ALA A 254 -3.50 4.49 -0.85
CA ALA A 254 -4.41 4.64 -1.96
C ALA A 254 -5.84 4.34 -1.51
N LYS A 255 -6.83 4.94 -2.17
CA LYS A 255 -8.25 4.68 -1.93
C LYS A 255 -8.98 4.29 -3.21
N THR A 256 -10.01 3.47 -3.07
CA THR A 256 -10.99 3.24 -4.12
C THR A 256 -11.87 4.48 -4.30
N ALA A 257 -12.48 4.63 -5.47
CA ALA A 257 -13.55 5.60 -5.64
C ALA A 257 -14.70 5.25 -4.69
N ALA A 258 -15.43 6.26 -4.24
CA ALA A 258 -16.60 6.05 -3.40
C ALA A 258 -17.73 5.43 -4.24
N SER A 259 -17.96 4.13 -4.11
CA SER A 259 -19.16 3.48 -4.63
C SER A 259 -20.18 3.40 -3.50
N GLY A 260 -21.25 4.21 -3.57
CA GLY A 260 -22.29 4.22 -2.52
C GLY A 260 -21.84 4.81 -1.16
N GLY A 261 -20.77 5.62 -1.14
CA GLY A 261 -20.27 6.27 0.08
C GLY A 261 -19.20 5.48 0.85
N ILE A 262 -18.83 4.29 0.38
CA ILE A 262 -17.78 3.46 0.98
C ILE A 262 -16.49 3.60 0.14
N GLN A 263 -15.38 3.92 0.80
CA GLN A 263 -14.04 3.90 0.20
C GLN A 263 -13.21 2.85 0.93
N ALA A 264 -12.73 1.85 0.20
CA ALA A 264 -11.66 1.00 0.71
C ALA A 264 -10.34 1.77 0.60
N SER A 265 -9.49 1.63 1.62
CA SER A 265 -8.14 2.22 1.61
C SER A 265 -7.10 1.13 1.83
N MET A 266 -5.99 1.20 1.09
CA MET A 266 -4.82 0.36 1.32
C MET A 266 -3.63 1.24 1.64
N THR A 267 -2.85 0.83 2.63
CA THR A 267 -1.52 1.40 2.89
C THR A 267 -0.48 0.30 2.82
N LYS A 268 0.60 0.51 2.07
CA LYS A 268 1.78 -0.36 2.11
C LYS A 268 2.99 0.40 2.61
N TYR A 269 3.84 -0.31 3.35
CA TYR A 269 5.10 0.21 3.86
C TYR A 269 6.26 -0.34 3.04
N ALA A 270 7.22 0.53 2.72
CA ALA A 270 8.48 0.16 2.09
C ALA A 270 9.65 0.76 2.87
N THR A 271 10.49 -0.10 3.46
CA THR A 271 11.68 0.31 4.20
C THR A 271 12.90 0.19 3.31
N VAL A 272 13.62 1.29 3.13
CA VAL A 272 14.78 1.40 2.26
C VAL A 272 15.97 1.96 3.02
N GLU A 273 17.18 1.72 2.52
CA GLU A 273 18.41 2.24 3.09
C GLU A 273 19.10 3.20 2.11
N VAL A 274 19.49 4.37 2.60
CA VAL A 274 20.39 5.29 1.89
C VAL A 274 21.76 5.11 2.51
N MET A 275 22.71 4.59 1.74
CA MET A 275 24.05 4.32 2.27
C MET A 275 24.92 5.56 2.22
N GLY A 276 25.37 5.99 3.39
CA GLY A 276 26.33 7.06 3.54
C GLY A 276 27.77 6.73 3.15
N GLY A 277 28.59 7.78 3.15
CA GLY A 277 30.04 7.71 2.96
C GLY A 277 30.48 7.60 1.50
N PRO A 278 31.76 7.25 1.25
CA PRO A 278 32.30 7.21 -0.09
C PRO A 278 31.67 6.09 -0.93
N LEU A 279 31.55 6.35 -2.24
CA LEU A 279 31.03 5.41 -3.23
C LEU A 279 31.80 4.08 -3.17
N ARG A 280 31.08 2.97 -3.04
CA ARG A 280 31.65 1.64 -2.96
C ARG A 280 30.71 0.60 -3.55
N LEU A 281 31.28 -0.58 -3.84
CA LEU A 281 30.46 -1.75 -4.11
C LEU A 281 29.82 -2.26 -2.82
N VAL A 282 28.60 -2.75 -2.95
CA VAL A 282 27.89 -3.47 -1.90
C VAL A 282 27.80 -4.92 -2.31
N GLY A 283 28.47 -5.78 -1.56
CA GLY A 283 28.65 -7.19 -1.90
C GLY A 283 29.67 -7.43 -3.01
N THR A 284 29.79 -8.69 -3.41
CA THR A 284 30.75 -9.13 -4.45
C THR A 284 30.08 -9.10 -5.82
N PRO A 285 30.71 -8.50 -6.85
CA PRO A 285 30.24 -8.61 -8.23
C PRO A 285 30.20 -10.06 -8.71
N LEU A 286 29.12 -10.44 -9.37
CA LEU A 286 28.89 -11.78 -9.88
C LEU A 286 28.52 -11.74 -11.36
N THR A 287 28.76 -12.85 -12.07
CA THR A 287 28.29 -13.03 -13.44
C THR A 287 27.47 -14.31 -13.53
N PHE A 288 26.34 -14.26 -14.23
CA PHE A 288 25.53 -15.45 -14.48
C PHE A 288 24.91 -15.42 -15.89
N PRO A 289 24.82 -16.57 -16.59
CA PRO A 289 25.36 -17.88 -16.18
C PRO A 289 26.90 -17.87 -16.16
N SER A 290 27.49 -18.76 -15.35
CA SER A 290 28.94 -18.97 -15.28
C SER A 290 29.22 -20.47 -15.16
N PRO A 291 29.85 -21.12 -16.17
CA PRO A 291 30.33 -20.52 -17.41
C PRO A 291 29.20 -20.05 -18.33
N TYR A 292 29.46 -18.98 -19.10
CA TYR A 292 28.58 -18.46 -20.14
C TYR A 292 28.92 -19.11 -21.48
N SER A 293 27.91 -19.35 -22.31
CA SER A 293 28.01 -19.88 -23.67
C SER A 293 27.12 -19.02 -24.55
N ILE A 294 27.69 -18.38 -25.56
CA ILE A 294 26.97 -17.49 -26.47
C ILE A 294 25.84 -18.25 -27.20
N PRO A 295 26.09 -19.40 -27.86
CA PRO A 295 25.03 -20.12 -28.59
C PRO A 295 23.96 -20.69 -27.66
N ARG A 296 24.31 -21.09 -26.43
CA ARG A 296 23.36 -21.72 -25.50
C ARG A 296 22.49 -20.73 -24.74
N HIS A 297 23.08 -19.64 -24.25
CA HIS A 297 22.41 -18.73 -23.31
C HIS A 297 22.01 -17.40 -23.96
N GLY A 298 22.65 -17.02 -25.07
CA GLY A 298 22.44 -15.74 -25.75
C GLY A 298 23.05 -14.55 -25.01
N THR A 299 22.82 -14.41 -23.69
CA THR A 299 23.32 -13.30 -22.87
C THR A 299 23.93 -13.76 -21.54
N VAL A 300 24.80 -12.93 -20.99
CA VAL A 300 25.33 -13.01 -19.64
C VAL A 300 24.96 -11.73 -18.88
N THR A 301 24.66 -11.86 -17.60
CA THR A 301 24.39 -10.74 -16.69
C THR A 301 25.57 -10.53 -15.76
N ILE A 302 26.04 -9.30 -15.66
CA ILE A 302 27.00 -8.81 -14.67
C ILE A 302 26.20 -8.11 -13.58
N GLN A 303 26.19 -8.66 -12.36
CA GLN A 303 25.44 -8.14 -11.22
C GLN A 303 26.37 -7.59 -10.14
N TYR A 304 26.06 -6.41 -9.62
CA TYR A 304 26.80 -5.78 -8.51
C TYR A 304 25.91 -4.77 -7.78
N GLY A 305 26.22 -4.50 -6.52
CA GLY A 305 25.57 -3.44 -5.73
C GLY A 305 26.40 -2.16 -5.72
N LEU A 306 25.76 -0.99 -5.77
CA LEU A 306 26.38 0.32 -5.51
C LEU A 306 25.81 0.93 -4.24
N SER A 307 26.63 1.67 -3.48
CA SER A 307 26.14 2.39 -2.29
C SER A 307 25.34 3.66 -2.64
N ALA A 308 25.56 4.25 -3.82
CA ALA A 308 24.88 5.44 -4.29
C ALA A 308 24.81 5.45 -5.83
N ASP A 309 23.98 6.33 -6.40
CA ASP A 309 23.96 6.56 -7.86
C ASP A 309 25.34 7.09 -8.30
N ALA A 310 25.87 6.57 -9.40
CA ALA A 310 27.17 6.98 -9.91
C ALA A 310 27.32 6.71 -11.41
N ASN A 311 28.15 7.52 -12.09
CA ASN A 311 28.58 7.22 -13.45
C ASN A 311 29.60 6.07 -13.41
N ILE A 312 29.21 4.92 -13.94
CA ILE A 312 30.01 3.69 -13.92
C ILE A 312 30.55 3.38 -15.30
N GLU A 313 31.80 2.92 -15.32
CA GLU A 313 32.39 2.23 -16.46
C GLU A 313 32.69 0.79 -16.10
N ILE A 314 32.39 -0.12 -17.03
CA ILE A 314 32.81 -1.51 -16.92
C ILE A 314 33.72 -1.84 -18.10
N TYR A 315 34.90 -2.35 -17.78
CA TYR A 315 35.83 -2.89 -18.77
C TYR A 315 35.92 -4.40 -18.64
N VAL A 316 35.61 -5.12 -19.71
CA VAL A 316 35.88 -6.56 -19.84
C VAL A 316 37.17 -6.72 -20.62
N ILE A 317 38.14 -7.43 -20.02
CA ILE A 317 39.52 -7.51 -20.50
C ILE A 317 39.92 -8.98 -20.63
N GLY A 318 40.60 -9.32 -21.73
CA GLY A 318 41.23 -10.63 -21.94
C GLY A 318 42.45 -10.84 -21.03
N VAL A 319 42.94 -12.08 -20.94
CA VAL A 319 44.16 -12.41 -20.17
C VAL A 319 45.42 -11.74 -20.69
N ASP A 320 45.40 -11.33 -21.96
CA ASP A 320 46.47 -10.59 -22.66
C ASP A 320 46.40 -9.07 -22.41
N GLY A 321 45.42 -8.59 -21.64
CA GLY A 321 45.19 -7.16 -21.39
C GLY A 321 44.37 -6.46 -22.48
N THR A 322 43.92 -7.19 -23.51
CA THR A 322 43.11 -6.60 -24.59
C THR A 322 41.71 -6.24 -24.08
N ARG A 323 41.25 -5.02 -24.36
CA ARG A 323 39.86 -4.62 -24.06
C ARG A 323 38.90 -5.31 -25.01
N ILE A 324 37.95 -6.04 -24.45
CA ILE A 324 36.95 -6.83 -25.16
C ILE A 324 35.64 -6.07 -25.25
N LYS A 325 35.23 -5.43 -24.15
CA LYS A 325 33.98 -4.67 -24.08
C LYS A 325 34.12 -3.49 -23.12
N HIS A 326 33.52 -2.37 -23.49
CA HIS A 326 33.37 -1.19 -22.63
C HIS A 326 31.89 -0.83 -22.46
N PHE A 327 31.44 -0.69 -21.21
CA PHE A 327 30.11 -0.19 -20.87
C PHE A 327 30.22 1.19 -20.25
N ILE A 328 29.34 2.09 -20.67
CA ILE A 328 29.16 3.43 -20.13
C ILE A 328 27.76 3.50 -19.52
N LEU A 329 27.69 3.63 -18.20
CA LEU A 329 26.44 3.47 -17.44
C LEU A 329 26.22 4.74 -16.61
N PRO A 330 25.34 5.66 -17.07
CA PRO A 330 25.07 6.90 -16.36
C PRO A 330 24.48 6.68 -14.96
N ALA A 331 24.73 7.62 -14.06
CA ALA A 331 24.11 7.64 -12.74
C ALA A 331 22.58 7.52 -12.82
N ALA A 332 21.97 6.83 -11.84
CA ALA A 332 20.54 6.58 -11.74
C ALA A 332 19.92 5.76 -12.90
N THR A 333 20.73 5.14 -13.75
CA THR A 333 20.28 4.19 -14.78
C THR A 333 20.70 2.75 -14.44
N GLU A 334 20.22 1.76 -15.20
CA GLU A 334 20.65 0.37 -15.00
C GLU A 334 22.16 0.24 -15.15
N GLY A 335 22.87 -0.17 -14.09
CA GLY A 335 24.33 -0.17 -14.03
C GLY A 335 24.95 1.01 -13.28
N GLY A 336 24.24 2.13 -13.14
CA GLY A 336 24.70 3.31 -12.41
C GLY A 336 23.80 3.72 -11.25
N SER A 337 22.87 2.85 -10.84
CA SER A 337 21.88 3.15 -9.81
C SER A 337 22.28 2.60 -8.45
N ALA A 338 21.85 3.23 -7.36
CA ALA A 338 22.07 2.73 -6.01
C ALA A 338 21.43 1.34 -5.78
N GLY A 339 22.13 0.52 -5.01
CA GLY A 339 21.84 -0.89 -4.76
C GLY A 339 22.11 -1.78 -5.97
N ILE A 340 21.32 -2.84 -6.16
CA ILE A 340 21.64 -3.91 -7.11
C ILE A 340 21.42 -3.47 -8.56
N ASN A 341 22.46 -3.61 -9.39
CA ASN A 341 22.44 -3.41 -10.84
C ASN A 341 22.68 -4.72 -11.58
N LYS A 342 22.13 -4.84 -12.79
CA LYS A 342 22.24 -5.97 -13.71
C LYS A 342 22.52 -5.48 -15.13
N VAL A 343 23.78 -5.58 -15.54
CA VAL A 343 24.21 -5.21 -16.90
C VAL A 343 24.26 -6.47 -17.77
N THR A 344 23.49 -6.50 -18.85
CA THR A 344 23.45 -7.64 -19.77
C THR A 344 24.41 -7.47 -20.93
N TRP A 345 25.06 -8.56 -21.35
CA TRP A 345 25.95 -8.61 -22.50
C TRP A 345 25.70 -9.86 -23.34
N ASP A 346 25.71 -9.73 -24.66
CA ASP A 346 25.45 -10.80 -25.64
C ASP A 346 26.74 -11.46 -26.17
N GLY A 347 27.87 -11.20 -25.52
CA GLY A 347 29.19 -11.66 -25.94
C GLY A 347 29.77 -10.89 -27.14
N THR A 348 29.14 -9.82 -27.63
CA THR A 348 29.67 -9.02 -28.75
C THR A 348 30.66 -7.97 -28.26
N THR A 349 31.90 -8.04 -28.76
CA THR A 349 33.01 -7.12 -28.47
C THR A 349 32.75 -5.69 -28.94
N ASP A 350 33.61 -4.74 -28.54
CA ASP A 350 33.57 -3.36 -29.05
C ASP A 350 33.76 -3.29 -30.57
N GLN A 351 34.46 -4.26 -31.16
CA GLN A 351 34.72 -4.35 -32.60
C GLN A 351 33.62 -5.10 -33.38
N GLY A 352 32.55 -5.54 -32.72
CA GLY A 352 31.42 -6.23 -33.36
C GLY A 352 31.59 -7.74 -33.55
N TYR A 353 32.73 -8.32 -33.14
CA TYR A 353 32.94 -9.78 -33.17
C TYR A 353 32.38 -10.45 -31.92
N LYS A 354 32.11 -11.76 -31.99
CA LYS A 354 31.82 -12.57 -30.80
C LYS A 354 33.11 -12.85 -30.02
N ALA A 355 33.05 -12.66 -28.70
CA ALA A 355 34.13 -12.99 -27.79
C ALA A 355 34.43 -14.50 -27.84
N GLY A 356 35.73 -14.84 -27.89
CA GLY A 356 36.19 -16.22 -27.99
C GLY A 356 36.10 -16.97 -26.65
N ASN A 357 36.37 -18.29 -26.71
CA ASN A 357 36.44 -19.14 -25.52
C ASN A 357 37.65 -18.75 -24.67
N ALA A 358 37.41 -18.16 -23.50
CA ALA A 358 38.46 -17.71 -22.59
C ALA A 358 37.90 -17.36 -21.21
N ILE A 359 38.82 -17.09 -20.28
CA ILE A 359 38.53 -16.41 -19.03
C ILE A 359 38.79 -14.91 -19.24
N TYR A 360 37.86 -14.08 -18.81
CA TYR A 360 37.92 -12.63 -18.86
C TYR A 360 37.89 -12.05 -17.45
N VAL A 361 38.53 -10.89 -17.28
CA VAL A 361 38.47 -10.10 -16.05
C VAL A 361 37.68 -8.84 -16.33
N GLY A 362 36.66 -8.60 -15.52
CA GLY A 362 35.90 -7.36 -15.51
C GLY A 362 36.40 -6.41 -14.43
N THR A 363 36.42 -5.11 -14.72
CA THR A 363 36.65 -4.05 -13.73
C THR A 363 35.48 -3.09 -13.72
N ILE A 364 35.06 -2.67 -12.53
CA ILE A 364 33.99 -1.69 -12.31
C ILE A 364 34.64 -0.43 -11.76
N VAL A 365 34.48 0.68 -12.47
CA VAL A 365 35.19 1.94 -12.21
C VAL A 365 34.16 3.05 -11.99
N ALA A 366 34.36 3.86 -10.95
CA ALA A 366 33.66 5.12 -10.79
C ALA A 366 34.29 6.14 -11.73
N ARG A 367 33.57 6.52 -12.79
CA ARG A 367 34.09 7.41 -13.86
C ARG A 367 34.56 8.73 -13.30
N ASP A 368 33.72 9.38 -12.50
CA ASP A 368 33.95 10.76 -12.06
C ASP A 368 35.16 10.88 -11.12
N GLU A 369 35.48 9.80 -10.41
CA GLU A 369 36.65 9.71 -9.52
C GLU A 369 37.87 9.02 -10.16
N GLY A 370 37.69 8.37 -11.33
CA GLY A 370 38.70 7.51 -11.93
C GLY A 370 39.11 6.31 -11.06
N ARG A 371 38.27 5.91 -10.10
CA ARG A 371 38.62 4.94 -9.04
C ARG A 371 38.05 3.56 -9.33
N LEU A 372 38.91 2.54 -9.23
CA LEU A 372 38.49 1.14 -9.28
C LEU A 372 37.63 0.81 -8.04
N LEU A 373 36.39 0.38 -8.26
CA LEU A 373 35.48 -0.05 -7.20
C LEU A 373 35.57 -1.56 -6.94
N GLY A 374 35.78 -2.35 -8.00
CA GLY A 374 35.98 -3.79 -7.85
C GLY A 374 36.17 -4.53 -9.16
N LYS A 375 36.25 -5.86 -9.06
CA LYS A 375 36.54 -6.76 -10.18
C LYS A 375 35.59 -7.96 -10.17
N PHE A 376 35.37 -8.55 -11.35
CA PHE A 376 34.70 -9.85 -11.49
C PHE A 376 35.44 -10.74 -12.49
N LYS A 377 35.10 -12.02 -12.49
CA LYS A 377 35.60 -13.01 -13.46
C LYS A 377 34.43 -13.49 -14.30
N LEU A 378 34.67 -13.72 -15.58
CA LEU A 378 33.71 -14.25 -16.52
C LEU A 378 34.39 -15.33 -17.37
N THR A 379 33.78 -16.50 -17.49
CA THR A 379 34.27 -17.57 -18.36
C THR A 379 33.31 -17.76 -19.52
N ILE A 380 33.83 -17.71 -20.75
CA ILE A 380 33.07 -18.01 -21.96
C ILE A 380 33.51 -19.36 -22.53
N VAL A 381 32.56 -20.26 -22.76
CA VAL A 381 32.73 -21.58 -23.35
C VAL A 381 31.62 -21.78 -24.38
N ASN A 382 31.92 -21.57 -25.66
CA ASN A 382 30.98 -21.74 -26.76
C ASN A 382 30.83 -23.20 -27.18
#